data_AF-A0A7R7VVB5-F1
#
_entry.id   AF-A0A7R7VVB5-F1
#
_cell.length_a   1.000
_cell.length_b   1.000
_cell.length_c   1.000
_cell.angle_alpha   90.00
_cell.angle_beta   90.00
_cell.angle_gamma   90.00
#
_symmetry.space_group_name_H-M   'P 1'
#
loop_
_entity.id
_entity.type
_entity.pdbx_description
1 polymer ?
#
loop_
_entity_poly.entity_id
_entity_poly.type
_entity_poly.pdbx_seq_one_letter_code
_entity_poly.pdbx_strand_id
1 'polypeptide(L)'
;MCLTSPLHFTHIHLAESDPSSPDSFAAFVASRCRAYVLSEEPLGVPVEGIRQHGCNCYASGEALNIECIMPRAWKAMLEWLERVHADPDYYETKLVVKEVSIDELDKLKDLEDDDSNEEAGETEG
;
A
#
# COMPACT_ATOMS: atom_id res chain seq x y z
N MET A 1 -12.25 0.84 -2.11
CA MET A 1 -13.61 0.85 -1.53
C MET A 1 -13.54 0.89 -0.01
N CYS A 2 -13.87 2.04 0.60
CA CYS A 2 -13.95 2.22 2.06
C CYS A 2 -15.28 1.72 2.67
N LEU A 3 -15.91 0.68 2.09
CA LEU A 3 -17.26 0.21 2.47
C LEU A 3 -17.40 -1.32 2.44
N THR A 4 -16.30 -2.05 2.57
CA THR A 4 -16.39 -3.49 2.79
C THR A 4 -16.66 -3.77 4.27
N SER A 5 -17.28 -4.91 4.57
CA SER A 5 -17.51 -5.35 5.95
C SER A 5 -16.20 -5.26 6.75
N PRO A 6 -16.20 -4.80 8.01
CA PRO A 6 -15.01 -4.86 8.87
C PRO A 6 -14.53 -6.30 9.09
N LEU A 7 -15.36 -7.30 8.76
CA LEU A 7 -15.03 -8.72 8.77
C LEU A 7 -14.69 -9.27 7.37
N HIS A 8 -14.19 -8.42 6.46
CA HIS A 8 -13.76 -8.88 5.15
C HIS A 8 -12.46 -9.68 5.24
N PHE A 9 -12.55 -10.93 4.85
CA PHE A 9 -11.41 -11.82 4.66
C PHE A 9 -11.31 -12.30 3.21
N THR A 10 -10.11 -12.21 2.64
CA THR A 10 -9.79 -12.69 1.28
C THR A 10 -10.26 -14.13 1.04
N HIS A 11 -9.96 -15.03 1.96
CA HIS A 11 -10.29 -16.47 1.85
C HIS A 11 -11.79 -16.79 1.98
N ILE A 12 -12.64 -15.82 2.30
CA ILE A 12 -14.09 -15.97 2.36
C ILE A 12 -14.75 -15.21 1.21
N HIS A 13 -14.34 -13.96 1.01
CA HIS A 13 -15.03 -13.03 0.11
C HIS A 13 -14.43 -12.97 -1.29
N LEU A 14 -13.18 -13.40 -1.47
CA LEU A 14 -12.48 -13.41 -2.75
C LEU A 14 -12.07 -14.83 -3.18
N ALA A 15 -12.47 -15.87 -2.46
CA ALA A 15 -12.03 -17.25 -2.68
C ALA A 15 -12.34 -17.78 -4.09
N GLU A 16 -13.46 -17.37 -4.67
CA GLU A 16 -13.90 -17.77 -6.00
C GLU A 16 -13.39 -16.82 -7.11
N SER A 17 -12.69 -15.75 -6.73
CA SER A 17 -12.21 -14.73 -7.66
C SER A 17 -10.71 -14.90 -7.89
N ASP A 18 -10.34 -15.31 -9.11
CA ASP A 18 -8.95 -15.50 -9.49
C ASP A 18 -8.21 -14.14 -9.61
N PRO A 19 -7.23 -13.85 -8.74
CA PRO A 19 -6.49 -12.58 -8.79
C PRO A 19 -5.57 -12.45 -10.01
N SER A 20 -5.35 -13.52 -10.77
CA SER A 20 -4.57 -13.49 -12.02
C SER A 20 -5.41 -13.07 -13.24
N SER A 21 -6.73 -13.18 -13.14
CA SER A 21 -7.64 -12.67 -14.17
C SER A 21 -7.84 -11.15 -13.98
N PRO A 22 -7.47 -10.31 -14.97
CA PRO A 22 -7.50 -8.85 -14.82
C PRO A 22 -8.91 -8.28 -14.63
N ASP A 23 -9.93 -8.96 -15.16
CA ASP A 23 -11.34 -8.56 -15.04
C ASP A 23 -12.00 -9.09 -13.76
N SER A 24 -11.25 -9.79 -12.90
CA SER A 24 -11.79 -10.35 -11.68
C SER A 24 -11.98 -9.29 -10.60
N PHE A 25 -12.96 -9.53 -9.73
CA PHE A 25 -13.17 -8.67 -8.57
C PHE A 25 -11.94 -8.64 -7.63
N ALA A 26 -11.21 -9.76 -7.49
CA ALA A 26 -9.96 -9.79 -6.73
C ALA A 26 -8.88 -8.89 -7.33
N ALA A 27 -8.73 -8.86 -8.66
CA ALA A 27 -7.79 -7.94 -9.32
C ALA A 27 -8.19 -6.48 -9.12
N PHE A 28 -9.50 -6.17 -9.16
CA PHE A 28 -10.02 -4.84 -8.83
C PHE A 28 -9.72 -4.44 -7.38
N VAL A 29 -9.98 -5.33 -6.41
CA VAL A 29 -9.69 -5.07 -4.99
C VAL A 29 -8.20 -4.83 -4.80
N ALA A 30 -7.35 -5.68 -5.36
CA ALA A 30 -5.90 -5.56 -5.21
C ALA A 30 -5.30 -4.28 -5.81
N SER A 31 -5.91 -3.73 -6.85
CA SER A 31 -5.35 -2.61 -7.61
C SER A 31 -6.02 -1.26 -7.36
N ARG A 32 -7.23 -1.22 -6.80
CA ARG A 32 -7.98 0.04 -6.59
C ARG A 32 -8.51 0.25 -5.18
N CYS A 33 -8.32 -0.72 -4.29
CA CYS A 33 -8.72 -0.60 -2.89
C CYS A 33 -7.53 -0.42 -1.96
N ARG A 34 -7.82 0.21 -0.81
CA ARG A 34 -6.93 0.37 0.32
C ARG A 34 -7.62 -0.11 1.57
N ALA A 35 -6.88 -0.77 2.43
CA ALA A 35 -7.29 -1.05 3.80
C ALA A 35 -6.56 -0.10 4.75
N TYR A 36 -7.30 0.49 5.70
CA TYR A 36 -6.73 1.20 6.83
C TYR A 36 -6.92 0.31 8.05
N VAL A 37 -5.84 -0.04 8.74
CA VAL A 37 -5.83 -1.06 9.80
C VAL A 37 -5.34 -0.49 11.12
N LEU A 38 -5.62 -1.21 12.22
CA LEU A 38 -5.08 -0.87 13.54
C LEU A 38 -3.56 -0.93 13.51
N SER A 39 -2.93 0.19 13.85
CA SER A 39 -1.49 0.34 13.93
C SER A 39 -1.16 1.64 14.66
N GLU A 40 -0.16 1.59 15.52
CA GLU A 40 0.42 2.76 16.19
C GLU A 40 1.28 3.61 15.25
N GLU A 41 1.60 3.10 14.07
CA GLU A 41 2.36 3.82 13.05
C GLU A 41 1.60 5.05 12.54
N PRO A 42 2.31 6.09 12.06
CA PRO A 42 1.70 7.26 11.46
C PRO A 42 0.71 6.92 10.34
N LEU A 43 -0.39 7.68 10.26
CA LEU A 43 -1.42 7.50 9.22
C LEU A 43 -0.79 7.48 7.82
N GLY A 44 -1.12 6.44 7.03
CA GLY A 44 -0.66 6.30 5.66
C GLY A 44 0.69 5.61 5.49
N VAL A 45 1.34 5.17 6.57
CA VAL A 45 2.50 4.27 6.49
C VAL A 45 2.04 2.90 5.97
N PRO A 46 2.67 2.32 4.93
CA PRO A 46 2.38 0.97 4.49
C PRO A 46 2.65 -0.07 5.59
N VAL A 47 1.74 -1.02 5.76
CA VAL A 47 1.87 -2.10 6.74
C VAL A 47 1.52 -3.45 6.12
N GLU A 48 1.98 -4.53 6.75
CA GLU A 48 1.60 -5.88 6.33
C GLU A 48 0.08 -6.09 6.48
N GLY A 49 -0.52 -6.83 5.53
CA GLY A 49 -1.97 -7.07 5.56
C GLY A 49 -2.59 -7.49 4.21
N ILE A 50 -1.83 -7.42 3.12
CA ILE A 50 -2.34 -7.71 1.78
C ILE A 50 -2.91 -9.13 1.64
N ARG A 51 -2.38 -10.10 2.39
CA ARG A 51 -2.89 -11.49 2.38
C ARG A 51 -4.27 -11.59 3.01
N GLN A 52 -4.54 -10.78 4.03
CA GLN A 52 -5.77 -10.77 4.81
C GLN A 52 -6.87 -9.95 4.12
N HIS A 53 -6.50 -8.81 3.52
CA HIS A 53 -7.44 -7.82 2.96
C HIS A 53 -7.46 -7.78 1.43
N GLY A 54 -6.53 -8.44 0.75
CA GLY A 54 -6.50 -8.56 -0.71
C GLY A 54 -6.01 -7.30 -1.42
N CYS A 55 -5.61 -6.27 -0.67
CA CYS A 55 -5.17 -4.98 -1.18
C CYS A 55 -4.11 -4.36 -0.24
N ASN A 56 -3.48 -3.28 -0.68
CA ASN A 56 -2.48 -2.59 0.14
C ASN A 56 -3.09 -2.11 1.45
N CYS A 57 -2.34 -2.29 2.54
CA CYS A 57 -2.75 -1.93 3.88
C CYS A 57 -1.90 -0.77 4.37
N TYR A 58 -2.57 0.16 5.04
CA TYR A 58 -1.99 1.38 5.57
C TYR A 58 -2.36 1.54 7.03
N ALA A 59 -1.43 2.05 7.83
CA ALA A 59 -1.67 2.40 9.20
C ALA A 59 -2.75 3.48 9.29
N SER A 60 -3.68 3.32 10.23
CA SER A 60 -4.72 4.31 10.53
C SER A 60 -4.29 5.36 11.56
N GLY A 61 -3.16 5.15 12.24
CA GLY A 61 -2.78 5.91 13.43
C GLY A 61 -3.69 5.66 14.63
N GLU A 62 -4.42 4.54 14.65
CA GLU A 62 -5.24 4.05 15.76
C GLU A 62 -4.71 2.69 16.21
N ALA A 63 -4.39 2.59 17.49
CA ALA A 63 -3.74 1.42 18.05
C ALA A 63 -4.73 0.31 18.42
N LEU A 64 -5.91 0.69 18.94
CA LEU A 64 -6.74 -0.23 19.73
C LEU A 64 -8.17 -0.36 19.21
N ASN A 65 -8.77 0.73 18.71
CA ASN A 65 -10.21 0.79 18.50
C ASN A 65 -10.54 0.86 17.01
N ILE A 66 -11.01 -0.25 16.43
CA ILE A 66 -11.29 -0.34 14.99
C ILE A 66 -12.33 0.70 14.53
N GLU A 67 -13.30 1.02 15.38
CA GLU A 67 -14.32 2.03 15.16
C GLU A 67 -13.74 3.45 15.03
N CYS A 68 -12.56 3.70 15.58
CA CYS A 68 -11.85 4.97 15.50
C CYS A 68 -11.00 5.12 14.22
N ILE A 69 -10.84 4.07 13.42
CA ILE A 69 -10.10 4.14 12.14
C ILE A 69 -10.76 5.14 11.20
N MET A 70 -12.07 5.04 10.99
CA MET A 70 -12.81 5.92 10.08
C MET A 70 -12.63 7.41 10.43
N PRO A 71 -12.94 7.88 11.66
CA PRO A 71 -12.75 9.29 12.00
C PRO A 71 -11.30 9.77 12.02
N ARG A 72 -10.30 8.88 12.09
CA ARG A 72 -8.88 9.26 12.00
C ARG A 72 -8.37 9.32 10.56
N ALA A 73 -8.74 8.35 9.73
CA ALA A 73 -8.19 8.16 8.39
C ALA A 73 -9.05 8.75 7.26
N TRP A 74 -10.25 9.29 7.55
CA TRP A 74 -11.20 9.74 6.51
C TRP A 74 -10.61 10.70 5.47
N LYS A 75 -9.70 11.61 5.86
CA LYS A 75 -9.08 12.54 4.91
C LYS A 75 -8.24 11.78 3.87
N ALA A 76 -7.38 10.89 4.33
CA ALA A 76 -6.57 10.04 3.45
C ALA A 76 -7.45 9.13 2.58
N MET A 77 -8.56 8.63 3.11
CA MET A 77 -9.55 7.87 2.35
C MET A 77 -10.15 8.72 1.22
N LEU A 78 -10.61 9.94 1.51
CA LEU A 78 -11.20 10.82 0.50
C LEU A 78 -10.18 11.26 -0.55
N GLU A 79 -8.96 11.60 -0.14
CA GLU A 79 -7.87 11.93 -1.07
C GLU A 79 -7.54 10.78 -2.01
N TRP A 80 -7.56 9.54 -1.52
CA TRP A 80 -7.40 8.37 -2.37
C TRP A 80 -8.55 8.23 -3.38
N LEU A 81 -9.79 8.36 -2.91
CA LEU A 81 -10.97 8.26 -3.77
C LEU A 81 -11.00 9.36 -4.83
N GLU A 82 -10.58 10.58 -4.49
CA GLU A 82 -10.44 11.70 -5.42
C GLU A 82 -9.47 11.35 -6.56
N ARG A 83 -8.29 10.79 -6.25
CA ARG A 83 -7.29 10.40 -7.25
C ARG A 83 -7.79 9.31 -8.19
N VAL A 84 -8.34 8.23 -7.63
CA VAL A 84 -8.88 7.10 -8.41
C VAL A 84 -10.08 7.52 -9.25
N HIS A 85 -10.85 8.51 -8.80
CA HIS A 85 -11.94 9.09 -9.59
C HIS A 85 -11.43 9.98 -10.72
N ALA A 86 -10.43 10.81 -10.46
CA ALA A 86 -9.90 11.77 -11.43
C ALA A 86 -9.20 11.08 -12.61
N ASP A 87 -8.60 9.92 -12.39
CA ASP A 87 -7.91 9.13 -13.41
C ASP A 87 -8.38 7.67 -13.39
N PRO A 88 -9.20 7.23 -14.37
CA PRO A 88 -9.69 5.85 -14.46
C PRO A 88 -8.59 4.81 -14.67
N ASP A 89 -7.43 5.21 -15.17
CA ASP A 89 -6.26 4.36 -15.42
C ASP A 89 -5.27 4.41 -14.25
N TYR A 90 -5.60 5.13 -13.17
CA TYR A 90 -4.80 5.16 -11.96
C TYR A 90 -5.02 3.88 -11.15
N TYR A 91 -3.93 3.16 -10.92
CA TYR A 91 -3.89 1.95 -10.11
C TYR A 91 -2.88 2.10 -8.97
N GLU A 92 -3.18 1.41 -7.89
CA GLU A 92 -2.27 1.22 -6.77
C GLU A 92 -1.11 0.30 -7.15
N THR A 93 0.12 0.78 -6.96
CA THR A 93 1.31 -0.08 -7.02
C THR A 93 1.24 -1.15 -5.93
N LYS A 94 1.38 -2.43 -6.28
CA LYS A 94 1.46 -3.51 -5.28
C LYS A 94 2.68 -3.32 -4.39
N LEU A 95 2.44 -3.16 -3.09
CA LEU A 95 3.50 -2.99 -2.10
C LEU A 95 3.87 -4.34 -1.48
N VAL A 96 5.17 -4.53 -1.25
CA VAL A 96 5.72 -5.66 -0.50
C VAL A 96 6.41 -5.08 0.72
N VAL A 97 5.77 -5.20 1.88
CA VAL A 97 6.38 -4.86 3.17
C VAL A 97 7.25 -6.04 3.60
N LYS A 98 8.49 -5.74 4.02
CA LYS A 98 9.44 -6.72 4.54
C LYS A 98 10.04 -6.18 5.82
N GLU A 99 10.07 -7.00 6.86
CA GLU A 99 10.95 -6.77 7.99
C GLU A 99 12.40 -6.98 7.54
N VAL A 100 13.24 -5.99 7.81
CA VAL A 100 14.67 -6.05 7.54
C VAL A 100 15.42 -5.93 8.85
N SER A 101 16.48 -6.72 9.01
CA SER A 101 17.41 -6.54 10.12
C SER A 101 18.17 -5.22 9.98
N ILE A 102 18.70 -4.70 11.09
CA ILE A 102 19.54 -3.48 11.08
C ILE A 102 20.74 -3.68 10.14
N ASP A 103 21.34 -4.87 10.14
CA ASP A 103 22.46 -5.23 9.28
C ASP A 103 22.12 -5.25 7.78
N GLU A 104 20.87 -5.49 7.43
CA GLU A 104 20.38 -5.42 6.04
C GLU A 104 20.01 -3.98 5.66
N LEU A 105 19.50 -3.19 6.62
CA LEU A 105 19.13 -1.80 6.39
C LEU A 105 20.35 -0.94 6.05
N ASP A 106 21.49 -1.18 6.70
CA ASP A 106 22.72 -0.44 6.40
C ASP A 106 23.24 -0.74 4.98
N LYS A 107 23.07 -1.97 4.49
CA LYS A 107 23.43 -2.35 3.11
C LYS A 107 22.55 -1.73 2.04
N LEU A 108 21.31 -1.36 2.39
CA LEU A 108 20.38 -0.71 1.46
C LEU A 108 20.70 0.77 1.28
N LYS A 109 21.24 1.44 2.31
CA LYS A 109 21.65 2.86 2.23
C LYS A 109 22.85 3.04 1.32
N ASP A 110 23.79 2.10 1.34
CA ASP A 110 24.99 2.13 0.50
C ASP A 110 24.68 2.05 -1.01
N LEU A 111 23.45 1.65 -1.40
CA LEU A 111 23.01 1.60 -2.79
C LEU A 111 22.34 2.88 -3.29
N GLU A 112 21.87 3.75 -2.39
CA GLU A 112 21.23 5.04 -2.78
C GLU A 112 22.28 6.14 -3.03
N ASP A 113 23.50 6.00 -2.51
CA ASP A 113 24.57 6.99 -2.63
C ASP A 113 25.40 6.86 -3.95
N ASP A 114 25.29 5.74 -4.68
CA ASP A 114 26.12 5.46 -5.87
C ASP A 114 25.57 6.06 -7.18
N ASP A 115 24.36 6.62 -7.18
CA ASP A 115 23.72 7.22 -8.38
C ASP A 115 23.98 8.74 -8.52
N SER A 116 24.93 9.29 -7.75
CA SER A 116 25.24 10.73 -7.73
C SER A 116 26.61 11.09 -8.33
N ASN A 117 27.35 10.15 -8.92
CA ASN A 117 28.70 10.44 -9.43
C ASN A 117 29.04 9.84 -10.80
N GLU A 118 28.22 10.09 -11.83
CA GLU A 118 28.67 10.02 -13.23
C GLU A 118 28.11 11.21 -14.04
N GLU A 119 28.70 12.41 -13.89
CA GLU A 119 28.82 13.38 -15.00
C GLU A 119 29.84 14.48 -14.68
N ALA A 120 31.13 14.14 -14.74
CA ALA A 120 32.20 15.11 -14.98
C ALA A 120 33.46 14.38 -15.46
N GLY A 121 33.66 14.29 -16.78
CA GLY A 121 34.86 13.68 -17.33
C GLY A 121 34.95 13.69 -18.84
N GLU A 122 35.39 14.84 -19.37
CA GLU A 122 36.31 14.97 -20.53
C GLU A 122 35.89 14.43 -21.90
N THR A 123 35.79 15.35 -22.88
CA THR A 123 36.52 15.20 -24.15
C THR A 123 37.07 16.57 -24.59
N GLU A 124 38.33 16.82 -24.27
CA GLU A 124 39.19 17.66 -25.12
C GLU A 124 39.76 16.78 -26.24
N GLY A 125 39.70 17.27 -27.48
CA GLY A 125 40.25 16.66 -28.68
C GLY A 125 40.00 17.52 -29.91
#